data_AF-A0A429AMI2-F1
#
_entry.id   AF-A0A429AMI2-F1
#
_cell.length_a   1.000
_cell.length_b   1.000
_cell.length_c   1.000
_cell.angle_alpha   90.00
_cell.angle_beta   90.00
_cell.angle_gamma   90.00
#
_symmetry.space_group_name_H-M   'P 1'
#
loop_
_entity.id
_entity.type
_entity.pdbx_description
1 polymer ?
#
loop_
_entity_poly.entity_id
_entity_poly.type
_entity_poly.pdbx_seq_one_letter_code
_entity_poly.pdbx_strand_id
1 'polypeptide(L)'
;MTRRPLASDGCLPPTLRMGTADVAYHLAMRGRPLPVAFVFGFGGRAPTLDAVRARVAERAHRIPSLRYRIERHRPVFRRVDGIAVERHVHEVWLPEDADEAEAARLMLTRPMNTGTRPPWDVWLVHGPAGGYSLCYRSDHAVQDGVGAAHTARDLLDDHPQGGPAAHHASWPTRRGLVEALGDAVGGFRAPTAKPAFDGPSSGRTTLCRAHTPLARLRAIGRAHGGTVNDVYLAALSHTVHTWHMKATGTPHPPLPVAVPMSVRSPGEECAPGNRMVTARLLLPCDEPSPRQALARVIAVTAQLRARRRRDAVRLLLAATPRALGARVGTRMVNGDVVAAPASSVNFGAALVHQGAASRSAAVFAGVAAGIRCLTTLTSQHDTSCLTVVHDTTLATADELPDLWLAALLELERA
;
A
#
# COMPACT_ATOMS: atom_id res chain seq x y z
N MET A 1 -20.89 -18.23 -0.26
CA MET A 1 -19.89 -19.24 -0.65
C MET A 1 -18.64 -19.03 0.18
N THR A 2 -18.51 -19.80 1.25
CA THR A 2 -17.32 -19.91 2.10
C THR A 2 -16.16 -20.43 1.26
N ARG A 3 -15.15 -19.59 0.98
CA ARG A 3 -13.87 -20.08 0.46
C ARG A 3 -13.28 -20.99 1.54
N ARG A 4 -13.04 -22.27 1.21
CA ARG A 4 -12.22 -23.16 2.04
C ARG A 4 -10.92 -22.41 2.38
N PRO A 5 -10.44 -22.43 3.63
CA PRO A 5 -9.10 -21.97 3.94
C PRO A 5 -8.11 -22.66 2.99
N LEU A 6 -7.10 -21.92 2.55
CA LEU A 6 -6.00 -22.49 1.76
C LEU A 6 -5.29 -23.50 2.67
N ALA A 7 -5.70 -24.76 2.49
CA ALA A 7 -5.20 -25.99 3.07
C ALA A 7 -5.52 -26.25 4.56
N SER A 8 -6.55 -27.05 4.81
CA SER A 8 -6.57 -27.94 5.98
C SER A 8 -5.53 -29.07 5.89
N ASP A 9 -5.01 -29.34 4.68
CA ASP A 9 -4.23 -30.56 4.37
C ASP A 9 -2.81 -30.25 3.81
N GLY A 10 -2.27 -29.04 4.01
CA GLY A 10 -0.91 -28.65 3.57
C GLY A 10 -0.64 -28.55 2.04
N CYS A 11 -1.54 -29.04 1.17
CA CYS A 11 -1.33 -29.00 -0.28
C CYS A 11 -1.96 -27.77 -0.95
N LEU A 12 -1.11 -26.86 -1.42
CA LEU A 12 -1.52 -25.72 -2.25
C LEU A 12 -2.08 -26.20 -3.60
N PRO A 13 -3.25 -25.71 -4.08
CA PRO A 13 -3.80 -26.16 -5.36
C PRO A 13 -2.90 -25.78 -6.55
N PRO A 14 -2.82 -26.60 -7.61
CA PRO A 14 -1.95 -26.33 -8.76
C PRO A 14 -2.36 -25.06 -9.52
N THR A 15 -3.61 -24.62 -9.37
CA THR A 15 -4.13 -23.42 -10.03
C THR A 15 -5.13 -22.73 -9.13
N LEU A 16 -5.01 -21.40 -9.05
CA LEU A 16 -5.96 -20.52 -8.38
C LEU A 16 -6.48 -19.50 -9.39
N ARG A 17 -7.78 -19.20 -9.33
CA ARG A 17 -8.34 -18.11 -10.14
C ARG A 17 -8.00 -16.76 -9.51
N MET A 18 -7.62 -15.80 -10.35
CA MET A 18 -7.44 -14.42 -9.91
C MET A 18 -8.78 -13.82 -9.45
N GLY A 19 -8.73 -13.05 -8.37
CA GLY A 19 -9.83 -12.23 -7.87
C GLY A 19 -10.06 -10.98 -8.72
N THR A 20 -11.15 -10.27 -8.42
CA THR A 20 -11.54 -9.07 -9.17
C THR A 20 -10.46 -7.99 -9.14
N ALA A 21 -9.86 -7.73 -7.97
CA ALA A 21 -8.77 -6.76 -7.83
C ALA A 21 -7.49 -7.20 -8.54
N ASP A 22 -7.13 -8.48 -8.48
CA ASP A 22 -5.97 -9.05 -9.19
C ASP A 22 -6.08 -8.78 -10.70
N VAL A 23 -7.26 -9.06 -11.27
CA VAL A 23 -7.53 -8.82 -12.70
C VAL A 23 -7.51 -7.32 -13.01
N ALA A 24 -8.06 -6.48 -12.13
CA ALA A 24 -8.03 -5.04 -12.32
C ALA A 24 -6.61 -4.48 -12.42
N TYR A 25 -5.70 -4.87 -11.51
CA TYR A 25 -4.28 -4.49 -11.58
C TYR A 25 -3.58 -5.06 -12.81
N HIS A 26 -3.79 -6.34 -13.11
CA HIS A 26 -3.19 -6.98 -14.28
C HIS A 26 -3.58 -6.30 -15.59
N LEU A 27 -4.86 -5.91 -15.73
CA LEU A 27 -5.36 -5.17 -16.89
C LEU A 27 -4.86 -3.72 -16.92
N ALA A 28 -4.88 -3.02 -15.78
CA ALA A 28 -4.40 -1.63 -15.69
C ALA A 28 -2.94 -1.50 -16.14
N MET A 29 -2.12 -2.52 -15.83
CA MET A 29 -0.71 -2.55 -16.21
C MET A 29 -0.43 -3.25 -17.54
N ARG A 30 -1.48 -3.62 -18.31
CA ARG A 30 -1.35 -4.35 -19.58
C ARG A 30 -0.46 -5.60 -19.47
N GLY A 31 -0.60 -6.32 -18.35
CA GLY A 31 0.17 -7.53 -18.04
C GLY A 31 1.60 -7.30 -17.57
N ARG A 32 2.06 -6.05 -17.44
CA ARG A 32 3.35 -5.73 -16.79
C ARG A 32 3.20 -5.78 -15.27
N PRO A 33 4.24 -6.15 -14.51
CA PRO A 33 4.21 -6.08 -13.06
C PRO A 33 4.05 -4.64 -12.57
N LEU A 34 3.29 -4.46 -11.49
CA LEU A 34 3.32 -3.24 -10.71
C LEU A 34 4.16 -3.50 -9.45
N PRO A 35 5.45 -3.09 -9.41
CA PRO A 35 6.28 -3.30 -8.25
C PRO A 35 5.73 -2.56 -7.04
N VAL A 36 5.58 -3.29 -5.93
CA VAL A 36 5.42 -2.75 -4.58
C VAL A 36 6.62 -3.19 -3.77
N ALA A 37 7.33 -2.25 -3.17
CA ALA A 37 8.51 -2.47 -2.37
C ALA A 37 8.21 -2.26 -0.87
N PHE A 38 8.71 -3.18 -0.06
CA PHE A 38 8.64 -3.19 1.40
C PHE A 38 10.08 -3.14 1.91
N VAL A 39 10.49 -1.98 2.41
CA VAL A 39 11.88 -1.69 2.76
C VAL A 39 12.00 -1.59 4.27
N PHE A 40 12.95 -2.33 4.84
CA PHE A 40 13.33 -2.26 6.25
C PHE A 40 14.77 -1.80 6.35
N GLY A 41 15.00 -0.67 7.02
CA GLY A 41 16.33 -0.08 7.18
C GLY A 41 16.98 -0.53 8.48
N PHE A 42 18.27 -0.86 8.40
CA PHE A 42 19.09 -1.35 9.51
C PHE A 42 20.36 -0.51 9.65
N GLY A 43 20.89 -0.44 10.86
CA GLY A 43 22.24 0.06 11.12
C GLY A 43 23.21 -1.08 11.40
N GLY A 44 24.50 -0.78 11.37
CA GLY A 44 25.55 -1.76 11.63
C GLY A 44 25.94 -2.58 10.40
N ARG A 45 26.73 -3.64 10.62
CA ARG A 45 27.28 -4.46 9.54
C ARG A 45 26.18 -5.24 8.82
N ALA A 46 26.09 -5.07 7.50
CA ALA A 46 25.19 -5.84 6.66
C ALA A 46 25.48 -7.36 6.72
N PRO A 47 24.44 -8.23 6.66
CA PRO A 47 24.63 -9.66 6.49
C PRO A 47 25.24 -9.95 5.10
N THR A 48 25.81 -11.14 4.93
CA THR A 48 26.24 -11.58 3.59
C THR A 48 25.03 -11.93 2.72
N LEU A 49 25.16 -11.79 1.41
CA LEU A 49 24.14 -12.22 0.45
C LEU A 49 23.76 -13.70 0.65
N ASP A 50 24.72 -14.57 0.95
CA ASP A 50 24.47 -15.99 1.19
C ASP A 50 23.66 -16.22 2.48
N ALA A 51 23.85 -15.41 3.53
CA ALA A 51 23.03 -15.49 4.72
C ALA A 51 21.57 -15.07 4.44
N VAL A 52 21.37 -14.02 3.63
CA VAL A 52 20.03 -13.59 3.19
C VAL A 52 19.38 -14.68 2.31
N ARG A 53 20.14 -15.28 1.39
CA ARG A 53 19.67 -16.41 0.56
C ARG A 53 19.29 -17.61 1.42
N ALA A 54 20.11 -17.99 2.39
CA ALA A 54 19.81 -19.10 3.30
C ALA A 54 18.48 -18.86 4.04
N ARG A 55 18.27 -17.64 4.57
CA ARG A 55 16.99 -17.27 5.21
C ARG A 55 15.80 -17.39 4.26
N VAL A 56 15.92 -16.87 3.04
CA VAL A 56 14.84 -16.95 2.05
C VAL A 56 14.56 -18.40 1.63
N ALA A 57 15.60 -19.22 1.43
CA ALA A 57 15.49 -20.63 1.07
C ALA A 57 14.75 -21.45 2.14
N GLU A 58 15.09 -21.20 3.40
CA GLU A 58 14.49 -21.85 4.56
C GLU A 58 12.97 -21.63 4.64
N ARG A 59 12.47 -20.48 4.17
CA ARG A 59 11.10 -20.05 4.45
C ARG A 59 10.19 -19.94 3.23
N ALA A 60 10.73 -19.58 2.07
CA ALA A 60 9.91 -19.22 0.91
C ALA A 60 9.00 -20.37 0.44
N HIS A 61 9.42 -21.64 0.62
CA HIS A 61 8.63 -22.81 0.24
C HIS A 61 7.36 -23.00 1.11
N ARG A 62 7.32 -22.41 2.31
CA ARG A 62 6.19 -22.48 3.25
C ARG A 62 5.16 -21.38 3.03
N ILE A 63 5.53 -20.32 2.30
CA ILE A 63 4.71 -19.12 2.13
C ILE A 63 3.89 -19.26 0.83
N PRO A 64 2.55 -19.37 0.90
CA PRO A 64 1.73 -19.65 -0.28
C PRO A 64 1.87 -18.62 -1.39
N SER A 65 1.88 -17.32 -1.06
CA SER A 65 2.00 -16.22 -2.03
C SER A 65 3.26 -16.31 -2.90
N LEU A 66 4.35 -16.82 -2.34
CA LEU A 66 5.65 -16.95 -3.02
C LEU A 66 5.71 -18.13 -3.99
N ARG A 67 4.68 -18.99 -4.00
CA ARG A 67 4.60 -20.21 -4.81
C ARG A 67 3.73 -20.10 -6.05
N TYR A 68 3.30 -18.90 -6.43
CA TYR A 68 2.44 -18.69 -7.58
C TYR A 68 3.01 -17.69 -8.58
N ARG A 69 2.81 -17.97 -9.86
CA ARG A 69 3.05 -17.05 -10.97
C ARG A 69 1.77 -16.75 -11.72
N ILE A 70 1.72 -15.61 -12.40
CA ILE A 70 0.61 -15.27 -13.29
C ILE A 70 0.79 -16.03 -14.62
N GLU A 71 -0.29 -16.66 -15.12
CA GLU A 71 -0.27 -17.27 -16.45
C GLU A 71 -0.38 -16.19 -17.54
N ARG A 72 0.61 -16.08 -18.42
CA ARG A 72 0.78 -14.98 -19.39
C ARG A 72 -0.47 -14.60 -20.19
N HIS A 73 -1.35 -15.57 -20.49
CA HIS A 73 -2.53 -15.37 -21.33
C HIS A 73 -3.85 -15.65 -20.60
N ARG A 74 -3.82 -15.90 -19.29
CA ARG A 74 -5.02 -16.25 -18.52
C ARG A 74 -4.96 -15.61 -17.14
N PRO A 75 -6.09 -15.06 -16.63
CA PRO A 75 -6.15 -14.49 -15.29
C PRO A 75 -6.21 -15.60 -14.22
N VAL A 76 -5.17 -16.42 -14.14
CA VAL A 76 -5.01 -17.47 -13.15
C VAL A 76 -3.58 -17.47 -12.60
N PHE A 77 -3.48 -17.81 -11.33
CA PHE A 77 -2.24 -18.11 -10.68
C PHE A 77 -1.92 -19.59 -10.87
N ARG A 78 -0.72 -19.91 -11.36
CA ARG A 78 -0.20 -21.27 -11.48
C ARG A 78 0.84 -21.52 -10.41
N ARG A 79 0.70 -22.64 -9.70
CA ARG A 79 1.65 -23.05 -8.67
C ARG A 79 3.00 -23.36 -9.32
N VAL A 80 4.08 -23.01 -8.63
CA VAL A 80 5.45 -23.40 -8.97
C VAL A 80 5.97 -24.31 -7.85
N ASP A 81 6.59 -25.43 -8.22
CA ASP A 81 6.98 -26.46 -7.25
C ASP A 81 8.35 -26.20 -6.61
N GLY A 82 9.28 -25.55 -7.34
CA GLY A 82 10.59 -25.15 -6.83
C GLY A 82 10.83 -23.64 -6.89
N ILE A 83 11.57 -23.13 -5.90
CA ILE A 83 12.04 -21.74 -5.87
C ILE A 83 13.56 -21.77 -5.96
N ALA A 84 14.11 -21.26 -7.07
CA ALA A 84 15.55 -21.08 -7.24
C ALA A 84 15.96 -19.73 -6.63
N VAL A 85 16.34 -19.75 -5.35
CA VAL A 85 16.49 -18.57 -4.48
C VAL A 85 17.47 -17.55 -5.04
N GLU A 86 18.53 -17.98 -5.72
CA GLU A 86 19.55 -17.14 -6.34
C GLU A 86 18.97 -16.24 -7.44
N ARG A 87 17.82 -16.63 -8.01
CA ARG A 87 17.08 -15.85 -9.03
C ARG A 87 16.07 -14.87 -8.42
N HIS A 88 15.91 -14.89 -7.11
CA HIS A 88 14.99 -14.04 -6.35
C HIS A 88 15.70 -13.18 -5.31
N VAL A 89 16.92 -13.51 -4.91
CA VAL A 89 17.66 -12.79 -3.87
C VAL A 89 18.93 -12.19 -4.46
N HIS A 90 19.02 -10.87 -4.37
CA HIS A 90 20.05 -10.08 -5.00
C HIS A 90 20.62 -9.05 -4.03
N GLU A 91 21.74 -8.45 -4.40
CA GLU A 91 22.28 -7.30 -3.68
C GLU A 91 22.68 -6.18 -4.62
N VAL A 92 22.78 -4.97 -4.06
CA VAL A 92 23.24 -3.78 -4.77
C VAL A 92 23.87 -2.81 -3.79
N TRP A 93 24.89 -2.08 -4.26
CA TRP A 93 25.51 -0.97 -3.56
C TRP A 93 25.03 0.33 -4.17
N LEU A 94 24.50 1.21 -3.33
CA LEU A 94 24.17 2.57 -3.72
C LEU A 94 25.45 3.43 -3.71
N PRO A 95 25.54 4.44 -4.58
CA PRO A 95 26.56 5.49 -4.46
C PRO A 95 26.59 6.13 -3.06
N GLU A 96 27.74 6.65 -2.63
CA GLU A 96 27.88 7.31 -1.32
C GLU A 96 27.05 8.60 -1.20
N ASP A 97 26.73 9.23 -2.34
CA ASP A 97 25.86 10.41 -2.45
C ASP A 97 24.39 10.06 -2.75
N ALA A 98 24.05 8.77 -2.82
CA ALA A 98 22.69 8.34 -3.14
C ALA A 98 21.72 8.72 -2.02
N ASP A 99 20.66 9.41 -2.42
CA ASP A 99 19.56 9.71 -1.53
C ASP A 99 18.53 8.57 -1.46
N GLU A 100 17.56 8.76 -0.58
CA GLU A 100 16.45 7.85 -0.40
C GLU A 100 15.57 7.69 -1.65
N ALA A 101 15.45 8.75 -2.46
CA ALA A 101 14.64 8.75 -3.68
C ALA A 101 15.30 7.90 -4.77
N GLU A 102 16.63 7.92 -4.86
CA GLU A 102 17.41 7.12 -5.79
C GLU A 102 17.29 5.63 -5.47
N ALA A 103 17.42 5.25 -4.20
CA ALA A 103 17.20 3.87 -3.75
C ALA A 103 15.80 3.37 -4.13
N ALA A 104 14.76 4.17 -3.87
CA ALA A 104 13.40 3.82 -4.21
C ALA A 104 13.17 3.73 -5.73
N ARG A 105 13.68 4.69 -6.50
CA ARG A 105 13.61 4.70 -7.97
C ARG A 105 14.29 3.47 -8.56
N LEU A 106 15.43 3.08 -8.02
CA LEU A 106 16.11 1.84 -8.41
C LEU A 106 15.21 0.62 -8.15
N MET A 107 14.58 0.54 -6.97
CA MET A 107 13.70 -0.56 -6.60
C MET A 107 12.41 -0.60 -7.44
N LEU A 108 11.88 0.54 -7.88
CA LEU A 108 10.67 0.59 -8.72
C LEU A 108 10.96 0.38 -10.22
N THR A 109 12.16 0.74 -10.70
CA THR A 109 12.51 0.63 -12.12
C THR A 109 13.22 -0.67 -12.47
N ARG A 110 13.84 -1.36 -11.50
CA ARG A 110 14.45 -2.66 -11.73
C ARG A 110 13.41 -3.68 -12.23
N PRO A 111 13.69 -4.41 -13.33
CA PRO A 111 12.77 -5.39 -13.86
C PRO A 111 12.32 -6.41 -12.80
N MET A 112 11.03 -6.74 -12.82
CA MET A 112 10.47 -7.86 -12.07
C MET A 112 10.21 -9.02 -13.01
N ASN A 113 10.22 -10.24 -12.48
CA ASN A 113 9.99 -11.42 -13.28
C ASN A 113 8.52 -11.50 -13.78
N THR A 114 8.36 -11.75 -15.09
CA THR A 114 7.08 -11.84 -15.81
C THR A 114 6.81 -13.21 -16.42
N GLY A 115 7.72 -14.18 -16.19
CA GLY A 115 7.79 -15.43 -16.93
C GLY A 115 7.40 -16.65 -16.10
N THR A 116 8.29 -17.64 -16.07
CA THR A 116 8.06 -18.97 -15.49
C THR A 116 8.24 -19.03 -13.98
N ARG A 117 8.66 -17.93 -13.34
CA ARG A 117 8.87 -17.86 -11.90
C ARG A 117 7.76 -17.02 -11.23
N PRO A 118 7.60 -17.10 -9.91
CA PRO A 118 6.79 -16.15 -9.14
C PRO A 118 7.30 -14.70 -9.26
N PRO A 119 6.43 -13.67 -9.32
CA PRO A 119 6.84 -12.28 -9.55
C PRO A 119 7.15 -11.55 -8.22
N TRP A 120 8.18 -12.02 -7.52
CA TRP A 120 8.71 -11.40 -6.29
C TRP A 120 10.22 -11.53 -6.23
N ASP A 121 10.88 -10.66 -5.48
CA ASP A 121 12.32 -10.75 -5.16
C ASP A 121 12.65 -10.02 -3.85
N VAL A 122 13.86 -10.27 -3.35
CA VAL A 122 14.45 -9.64 -2.16
C VAL A 122 15.79 -9.02 -2.55
N TRP A 123 16.00 -7.78 -2.13
CA TRP A 123 17.23 -7.05 -2.33
C TRP A 123 17.88 -6.72 -1.00
N LEU A 124 19.14 -7.10 -0.85
CA LEU A 124 20.04 -6.50 0.13
C LEU A 124 20.61 -5.22 -0.50
N VAL A 125 20.19 -4.08 0.02
CA VAL A 125 20.60 -2.77 -0.48
C VAL A 125 21.62 -2.20 0.50
N HIS A 126 22.88 -2.12 0.08
CA HIS A 126 23.94 -1.46 0.83
C HIS A 126 23.87 0.04 0.56
N GLY A 127 23.63 0.82 1.60
CA GLY A 127 23.50 2.27 1.56
C GLY A 127 24.76 2.99 2.01
N PRO A 128 24.77 4.32 1.90
CA PRO A 128 25.89 5.16 2.33
C PRO A 128 26.14 5.05 3.84
N ALA A 129 27.35 5.41 4.27
CA ALA A 129 27.77 5.40 5.67
C ALA A 129 27.61 4.03 6.39
N GLY A 130 27.65 2.92 5.63
CA GLY A 130 27.60 1.56 6.16
C GLY A 130 26.22 1.09 6.63
N GLY A 131 25.15 1.84 6.35
CA GLY A 131 23.77 1.38 6.55
C GLY A 131 23.35 0.36 5.50
N TYR A 132 22.35 -0.46 5.80
CA TYR A 132 21.78 -1.37 4.80
C TYR A 132 20.27 -1.49 4.96
N SER A 133 19.61 -1.93 3.90
CA SER A 133 18.17 -2.22 3.91
C SER A 133 17.88 -3.56 3.27
N LEU A 134 16.85 -4.24 3.78
CA LEU A 134 16.22 -5.37 3.09
C LEU A 134 14.97 -4.86 2.39
N CYS A 135 14.90 -5.06 1.08
CA CYS A 135 13.77 -4.66 0.26
C CYS A 135 13.10 -5.91 -0.34
N TYR A 136 11.90 -6.24 0.14
CA TYR A 136 11.05 -7.24 -0.50
C TYR A 136 10.16 -6.56 -1.54
N ARG A 137 10.20 -7.04 -2.79
CA ARG A 137 9.33 -6.57 -3.87
C ARG A 137 8.35 -7.66 -4.30
N SER A 138 7.11 -7.28 -4.57
CA SER A 138 6.09 -8.14 -5.16
C SER A 138 5.31 -7.40 -6.24
N ASP A 139 4.84 -8.14 -7.25
CA ASP A 139 3.82 -7.65 -8.16
C ASP A 139 2.49 -7.45 -7.41
N HIS A 140 1.93 -6.26 -7.50
CA HIS A 140 0.67 -5.89 -6.87
C HIS A 140 -0.52 -6.77 -7.33
N ALA A 141 -0.43 -7.38 -8.52
CA ALA A 141 -1.45 -8.33 -8.98
C ALA A 141 -1.45 -9.65 -8.18
N VAL A 142 -0.35 -10.01 -7.52
CA VAL A 142 -0.23 -11.22 -6.70
C VAL A 142 -0.45 -10.93 -5.23
N GLN A 143 -0.04 -9.77 -4.72
CA GLN A 143 -0.19 -9.42 -3.31
C GLN A 143 -0.66 -7.97 -3.15
N ASP A 144 -1.64 -7.76 -2.25
CA ASP A 144 -1.97 -6.43 -1.74
C ASP A 144 -0.96 -5.98 -0.67
N GLY A 145 -1.05 -4.72 -0.27
CA GLY A 145 -0.16 -4.13 0.73
C GLY A 145 -0.07 -4.92 2.04
N VAL A 146 -1.20 -5.41 2.56
CA VAL A 146 -1.25 -6.15 3.83
C VAL A 146 -0.71 -7.57 3.69
N GLY A 147 -1.05 -8.30 2.63
CA GLY A 147 -0.54 -9.65 2.40
C GLY A 147 0.95 -9.67 2.09
N ALA A 148 1.45 -8.68 1.35
CA ALA A 148 2.88 -8.51 1.13
C ALA A 148 3.62 -8.10 2.41
N ALA A 149 3.01 -7.30 3.30
CA ALA A 149 3.58 -7.01 4.61
C ALA A 149 3.73 -8.27 5.49
N HIS A 150 2.69 -9.13 5.55
CA HIS A 150 2.81 -10.42 6.25
C HIS A 150 3.89 -11.31 5.61
N THR A 151 3.92 -11.39 4.29
CA THR A 151 4.92 -12.18 3.57
C THR A 151 6.34 -11.67 3.83
N ALA A 152 6.56 -10.36 3.85
CA ALA A 152 7.87 -9.78 4.14
C ALA A 152 8.34 -10.13 5.56
N ARG A 153 7.44 -10.09 6.55
CA ARG A 153 7.76 -10.49 7.93
C ARG A 153 8.03 -11.99 8.02
N ASP A 154 7.14 -12.84 7.50
CA ASP A 154 7.33 -14.30 7.54
C ASP A 154 8.62 -14.72 6.83
N LEU A 155 8.98 -14.04 5.75
CA LEU A 155 10.16 -14.34 4.96
C LEU A 155 11.45 -13.85 5.62
N LEU A 156 11.46 -12.66 6.22
CA LEU A 156 12.69 -11.98 6.64
C LEU A 156 12.88 -11.93 8.15
N ASP A 157 11.83 -11.84 8.96
CA ASP A 157 11.92 -11.64 10.42
C ASP A 157 12.45 -12.92 11.11
N ASP A 158 13.26 -12.84 12.15
CA ASP A 158 13.74 -14.00 12.92
C ASP A 158 12.58 -14.70 13.61
N HIS A 159 11.72 -13.90 14.24
CA HIS A 159 10.53 -14.36 14.92
C HIS A 159 9.37 -13.48 14.47
N PRO A 160 8.67 -13.84 13.38
CA PRO A 160 7.56 -13.05 12.87
C PRO A 160 6.47 -12.93 13.94
N GLN A 161 6.46 -11.79 14.62
CA GLN A 161 5.46 -11.43 15.62
C GLN A 161 4.72 -10.17 15.16
N GLY A 162 3.40 -10.14 15.33
CA GLY A 162 2.57 -9.01 14.93
C GLY A 162 2.33 -8.93 13.42
N GLY A 163 2.32 -7.72 12.89
CA GLY A 163 1.87 -7.41 11.53
C GLY A 163 0.46 -6.81 11.48
N PRO A 164 -0.07 -6.54 10.28
CA PRO A 164 -1.40 -5.97 10.13
C PRO A 164 -2.48 -6.85 10.78
N ALA A 165 -3.50 -6.22 11.37
CA ALA A 165 -4.59 -6.95 12.02
C ALA A 165 -5.46 -7.70 10.98
N ALA A 166 -5.83 -8.94 11.32
CA ALA A 166 -6.80 -9.70 10.55
C ALA A 166 -8.19 -9.03 10.60
N HIS A 167 -8.95 -9.19 9.51
CA HIS A 167 -10.33 -8.71 9.42
C HIS A 167 -11.30 -9.81 9.83
N HIS A 168 -12.03 -9.59 10.92
CA HIS A 168 -13.14 -10.44 11.33
C HIS A 168 -14.41 -10.00 10.62
N ALA A 169 -14.81 -10.78 9.62
CA ALA A 169 -15.96 -10.46 8.78
C ALA A 169 -17.26 -10.40 9.59
N SER A 170 -18.11 -9.45 9.25
CA SER A 170 -19.41 -9.27 9.91
C SER A 170 -20.50 -9.01 8.87
N TRP A 171 -21.76 -9.29 9.22
CA TRP A 171 -22.86 -8.98 8.30
C TRP A 171 -23.00 -7.46 8.12
N PRO A 172 -23.07 -6.96 6.87
CA PRO A 172 -23.21 -5.54 6.62
C PRO A 172 -24.57 -5.01 7.09
N THR A 173 -24.62 -3.73 7.42
CA THR A 173 -25.90 -3.06 7.71
C THR A 173 -26.69 -2.81 6.42
N ARG A 174 -28.02 -2.75 6.49
CA ARG A 174 -28.88 -2.42 5.32
C ARG A 174 -28.46 -1.08 4.70
N ARG A 175 -28.24 -0.06 5.54
CA ARG A 175 -27.78 1.26 5.13
C ARG A 175 -26.39 1.19 4.46
N GLY A 176 -25.48 0.41 5.03
CA GLY A 176 -24.16 0.16 4.45
C GLY A 176 -24.22 -0.45 3.06
N LEU A 177 -25.14 -1.40 2.80
CA LEU A 177 -25.37 -2.00 1.49
C LEU A 177 -25.95 -1.00 0.49
N VAL A 178 -27.01 -0.28 0.86
CA VAL A 178 -27.67 0.71 -0.01
C VAL A 178 -26.67 1.76 -0.47
N GLU A 179 -25.93 2.33 0.47
CA GLU A 179 -24.95 3.34 0.15
C GLU A 179 -23.75 2.74 -0.62
N ALA A 180 -23.34 1.48 -0.38
CA ALA A 180 -22.24 0.84 -1.13
C ALA A 180 -22.62 0.60 -2.58
N LEU A 181 -23.89 0.22 -2.82
CA LEU A 181 -24.47 0.16 -4.14
C LEU A 181 -24.56 1.56 -4.75
N GLY A 182 -24.94 2.56 -3.94
CA GLY A 182 -24.93 3.97 -4.31
C GLY A 182 -23.55 4.45 -4.78
N ASP A 183 -22.48 4.13 -4.07
CA ASP A 183 -21.10 4.45 -4.51
C ASP A 183 -20.73 3.66 -5.76
N ALA A 184 -21.13 2.39 -5.86
CA ALA A 184 -20.91 1.57 -7.05
C ALA A 184 -21.78 2.00 -8.24
N VAL A 185 -22.72 2.92 -8.09
CA VAL A 185 -23.53 3.47 -9.20
C VAL A 185 -23.14 4.93 -9.46
N GLY A 186 -22.97 5.71 -8.39
CA GLY A 186 -22.69 7.14 -8.37
C GLY A 186 -21.20 7.49 -8.41
N GLY A 187 -20.31 6.63 -7.94
CA GLY A 187 -18.86 6.74 -8.16
C GLY A 187 -18.45 6.63 -9.65
N PHE A 188 -19.42 6.37 -10.52
CA PHE A 188 -19.30 6.41 -11.98
C PHE A 188 -19.92 7.66 -12.62
N ARG A 189 -20.45 8.61 -11.85
CA ARG A 189 -21.00 9.87 -12.36
C ARG A 189 -20.05 11.04 -12.10
N ALA A 190 -19.50 11.53 -13.20
CA ALA A 190 -18.60 12.67 -13.41
C ALA A 190 -17.24 12.62 -12.66
N PRO A 191 -16.11 12.89 -13.34
CA PRO A 191 -14.83 13.13 -12.68
C PRO A 191 -15.00 14.20 -11.59
N THR A 192 -14.61 13.90 -10.36
CA THR A 192 -14.48 14.95 -9.35
C THR A 192 -13.23 15.75 -9.67
N ALA A 193 -13.37 17.08 -9.73
CA ALA A 193 -12.26 17.97 -10.04
C ALA A 193 -11.10 17.72 -9.08
N LYS A 194 -9.89 17.62 -9.63
CA LYS A 194 -8.66 17.40 -8.88
C LYS A 194 -7.57 18.32 -9.44
N PRO A 195 -7.77 19.64 -9.43
CA PRO A 195 -6.92 20.60 -10.14
C PRO A 195 -5.44 20.51 -9.77
N ALA A 196 -5.10 20.16 -8.52
CA ALA A 196 -3.71 19.96 -8.12
C ALA A 196 -3.04 18.72 -8.76
N PHE A 197 -3.84 17.79 -9.30
CA PHE A 197 -3.40 16.53 -9.89
C PHE A 197 -3.85 16.38 -11.35
N ASP A 198 -4.44 17.42 -11.95
CA ASP A 198 -4.85 17.44 -13.35
C ASP A 198 -3.65 17.75 -14.27
N GLY A 199 -3.64 17.11 -15.45
CA GLY A 199 -2.56 17.23 -16.43
C GLY A 199 -1.95 15.89 -16.84
N PRO A 200 -1.07 15.90 -17.86
CA PRO A 200 -0.43 14.69 -18.36
C PRO A 200 0.56 14.12 -17.34
N SER A 201 0.66 12.79 -17.29
CA SER A 201 1.71 12.08 -16.55
C SER A 201 2.92 11.87 -17.46
N SER A 202 4.13 12.12 -16.94
CA SER A 202 5.37 11.78 -17.62
C SER A 202 5.71 10.29 -17.54
N GLY A 203 5.08 9.56 -16.61
CA GLY A 203 5.43 8.18 -16.27
C GLY A 203 6.74 8.05 -15.49
N ARG A 204 7.44 9.16 -15.23
CA ARG A 204 8.63 9.22 -14.39
C ARG A 204 8.22 9.61 -12.99
N THR A 205 8.51 8.74 -12.02
CA THR A 205 8.22 8.99 -10.61
C THR A 205 9.48 9.27 -9.83
N THR A 206 9.34 10.10 -8.81
CA THR A 206 10.30 10.28 -7.72
C THR A 206 9.60 9.99 -6.39
N LEU A 207 10.36 9.99 -5.31
CA LEU A 207 9.88 9.67 -3.97
C LEU A 207 10.44 10.65 -2.95
N CYS A 208 9.61 11.08 -2.01
CA CYS A 208 10.00 11.84 -0.84
C CYS A 208 9.33 11.26 0.42
N ARG A 209 9.94 11.48 1.60
CA ARG A 209 9.50 10.88 2.86
C ARG A 209 9.58 11.86 4.02
N ALA A 210 8.71 11.66 5.00
CA ALA A 210 8.80 12.28 6.31
C ALA A 210 8.69 11.22 7.40
N HIS A 211 9.53 11.35 8.42
CA HIS A 211 9.53 10.48 9.59
C HIS A 211 8.97 11.23 10.79
N THR A 212 8.17 10.53 11.61
CA THR A 212 7.65 11.08 12.86
C THR A 212 7.40 9.96 13.87
N PRO A 213 7.55 10.19 15.18
CA PRO A 213 7.21 9.20 16.18
C PRO A 213 5.73 8.78 16.07
N LEU A 214 5.45 7.48 16.08
CA LEU A 214 4.09 6.94 16.06
C LEU A 214 3.27 7.41 17.28
N ALA A 215 3.95 7.64 18.41
CA ALA A 215 3.36 8.21 19.61
C ALA A 215 2.70 9.58 19.35
N ARG A 216 3.28 10.38 18.44
CA ARG A 216 2.77 11.68 18.01
C ARG A 216 1.38 11.56 17.37
N LEU A 217 1.26 10.69 16.36
CA LEU A 217 0.00 10.43 15.66
C LEU A 217 -1.05 9.84 16.62
N ARG A 218 -0.64 8.95 17.53
CA ARG A 218 -1.53 8.39 18.56
C ARG A 218 -2.02 9.44 19.55
N ALA A 219 -1.17 10.39 19.95
CA ALA A 219 -1.54 11.47 20.86
C ALA A 219 -2.59 12.39 20.23
N ILE A 220 -2.34 12.87 19.01
CA ILE A 220 -3.29 13.72 18.25
C ILE A 220 -4.63 12.99 18.07
N GLY A 221 -4.58 11.71 17.67
CA GLY A 221 -5.77 10.89 17.48
C GLY A 221 -6.59 10.76 18.78
N ARG A 222 -5.94 10.43 19.90
CA ARG A 222 -6.61 10.33 21.21
C ARG A 222 -7.24 11.65 21.66
N ALA A 223 -6.55 12.78 21.49
CA ALA A 223 -7.06 14.10 21.87
C ALA A 223 -8.34 14.49 21.11
N HIS A 224 -8.49 14.00 19.87
CA HIS A 224 -9.62 14.34 19.00
C HIS A 224 -10.64 13.20 18.81
N GLY A 225 -10.49 12.08 19.53
CA GLY A 225 -11.38 10.91 19.38
C GLY A 225 -11.21 10.15 18.05
N GLY A 226 -10.07 10.29 17.39
CA GLY A 226 -9.73 9.65 16.12
C GLY A 226 -8.65 8.56 16.23
N THR A 227 -8.32 7.96 15.10
CA THR A 227 -7.25 6.97 14.95
C THR A 227 -6.03 7.54 14.25
N VAL A 228 -4.90 6.83 14.26
CA VAL A 228 -3.69 7.18 13.50
C VAL A 228 -4.00 7.42 12.02
N ASN A 229 -4.87 6.59 11.42
CA ASN A 229 -5.26 6.76 10.02
C ASN A 229 -6.11 8.02 9.80
N ASP A 230 -6.93 8.42 10.78
CA ASP A 230 -7.71 9.66 10.70
C ASP A 230 -6.79 10.89 10.74
N VAL A 231 -5.79 10.89 11.63
CA VAL A 231 -4.77 11.95 11.71
C VAL A 231 -3.97 12.03 10.42
N TYR A 232 -3.56 10.89 9.87
CA TYR A 232 -2.85 10.83 8.59
C TYR A 232 -3.65 11.44 7.43
N LEU A 233 -4.91 11.04 7.27
CA LEU A 233 -5.77 11.56 6.19
C LEU A 233 -6.09 13.04 6.38
N ALA A 234 -6.28 13.50 7.61
CA ALA A 234 -6.52 14.91 7.93
C ALA A 234 -5.30 15.77 7.64
N ALA A 235 -4.11 15.32 8.07
CA ALA A 235 -2.86 16.01 7.78
C ALA A 235 -2.60 16.04 6.26
N LEU A 236 -2.82 14.94 5.52
CA LEU A 236 -2.75 14.94 4.05
C LEU A 236 -3.73 15.93 3.40
N SER A 237 -4.94 16.03 3.95
CA SER A 237 -5.94 16.98 3.47
C SER A 237 -5.42 18.42 3.55
N HIS A 238 -4.82 18.77 4.69
CA HIS A 238 -4.23 20.09 4.92
C HIS A 238 -2.95 20.30 4.10
N THR A 239 -2.11 19.27 3.92
CA THR A 239 -0.96 19.30 3.00
C THR A 239 -1.38 19.72 1.59
N VAL A 240 -2.41 19.08 1.03
CA VAL A 240 -2.91 19.40 -0.31
C VAL A 240 -3.56 20.78 -0.35
N HIS A 241 -4.30 21.17 0.70
CA HIS A 241 -4.85 22.52 0.84
C HIS A 241 -3.75 23.58 0.71
N THR A 242 -2.74 23.49 1.58
CA THR A 242 -1.64 24.47 1.66
C THR A 242 -0.80 24.48 0.39
N TRP A 243 -0.48 23.31 -0.16
CA TRP A 243 0.28 23.17 -1.39
C TRP A 243 -0.46 23.80 -2.59
N HIS A 244 -1.76 23.50 -2.75
CA HIS A 244 -2.55 24.07 -3.84
C HIS A 244 -2.76 25.58 -3.67
N MET A 245 -3.10 26.02 -2.46
CA MET A 245 -3.25 27.44 -2.12
C MET A 245 -1.97 28.23 -2.45
N LYS A 246 -0.78 27.70 -2.11
CA LYS A 246 0.50 28.32 -2.45
C LYS A 246 0.69 28.46 -3.96
N ALA A 247 0.25 27.47 -4.74
CA ALA A 247 0.45 27.45 -6.20
C ALA A 247 -0.58 28.28 -6.98
N THR A 248 -1.84 28.34 -6.53
CA THR A 248 -2.95 28.92 -7.30
C THR A 248 -3.64 30.11 -6.62
N GLY A 249 -3.41 30.34 -5.33
CA GLY A 249 -4.14 31.33 -4.53
C GLY A 249 -5.59 30.96 -4.22
N THR A 250 -6.05 29.75 -4.56
CA THR A 250 -7.44 29.30 -4.34
C THR A 250 -7.49 27.94 -3.62
N PRO A 251 -8.55 27.68 -2.81
CA PRO A 251 -8.64 26.45 -2.06
C PRO A 251 -8.90 25.27 -3.00
N HIS A 252 -8.26 24.13 -2.72
CA HIS A 252 -8.50 22.92 -3.47
C HIS A 252 -9.89 22.37 -3.13
N PRO A 253 -10.73 21.94 -4.09
CA PRO A 253 -12.00 21.28 -3.78
C PRO A 253 -11.77 19.97 -3.01
N PRO A 254 -12.80 19.34 -2.41
CA PRO A 254 -12.62 18.06 -1.74
C PRO A 254 -11.96 17.00 -2.66
N LEU A 255 -10.82 16.46 -2.22
CA LEU A 255 -9.97 15.60 -3.06
C LEU A 255 -10.43 14.14 -3.00
N PRO A 256 -10.80 13.50 -4.13
CA PRO A 256 -11.15 12.08 -4.14
C PRO A 256 -9.92 11.20 -3.98
N VAL A 257 -9.86 10.41 -2.92
CA VAL A 257 -8.78 9.44 -2.66
C VAL A 257 -9.31 8.01 -2.52
N ALA A 258 -8.51 7.05 -2.94
CA ALA A 258 -8.76 5.64 -2.73
C ALA A 258 -8.08 5.17 -1.44
N VAL A 259 -8.86 4.74 -0.44
CA VAL A 259 -8.34 4.19 0.81
C VAL A 259 -8.59 2.67 0.82
N PRO A 260 -7.54 1.86 0.61
CA PRO A 260 -7.67 0.41 0.64
C PRO A 260 -7.90 -0.08 2.07
N MET A 261 -8.73 -1.11 2.21
CA MET A 261 -9.04 -1.76 3.47
C MET A 261 -8.90 -3.27 3.30
N SER A 262 -8.04 -3.88 4.12
CA SER A 262 -7.89 -5.34 4.15
C SER A 262 -9.19 -6.02 4.56
N VAL A 263 -9.50 -7.11 3.86
CA VAL A 263 -10.56 -8.08 4.19
C VAL A 263 -9.99 -9.49 4.39
N ARG A 264 -8.67 -9.60 4.60
CA ARG A 264 -7.98 -10.87 4.92
C ARG A 264 -8.50 -11.42 6.22
N SER A 265 -9.03 -12.64 6.18
CA SER A 265 -9.48 -13.37 7.36
C SER A 265 -8.27 -14.08 8.03
N PRO A 266 -8.38 -14.51 9.29
CA PRO A 266 -7.36 -15.36 9.90
C PRO A 266 -7.06 -16.61 9.04
N GLY A 267 -5.78 -16.93 8.85
CA GLY A 267 -5.31 -18.01 7.98
C GLY A 267 -5.17 -17.61 6.49
N GLU A 268 -5.47 -16.37 6.13
CA GLU A 268 -5.28 -15.84 4.77
C GLU A 268 -4.13 -14.81 4.66
N GLU A 269 -3.31 -14.68 5.70
CA GLU A 269 -2.25 -13.66 5.84
C GLU A 269 -1.31 -13.69 4.62
N CYS A 270 -0.75 -14.86 4.33
CA CYS A 270 0.19 -15.10 3.23
C CYS A 270 -0.46 -15.74 1.99
N ALA A 271 -1.78 -15.72 1.88
CA ALA A 271 -2.48 -16.27 0.73
C ALA A 271 -2.28 -15.39 -0.52
N PRO A 272 -2.06 -15.98 -1.72
CA PRO A 272 -1.93 -15.23 -2.97
C PRO A 272 -3.23 -14.52 -3.34
N GLY A 273 -3.10 -13.43 -4.08
CA GLY A 273 -4.16 -12.53 -4.53
C GLY A 273 -4.47 -11.42 -3.53
N ASN A 274 -5.07 -10.36 -4.05
CA ASN A 274 -5.59 -9.21 -3.34
C ASN A 274 -6.88 -9.58 -2.60
N ARG A 275 -6.89 -9.28 -1.30
CA ARG A 275 -8.00 -9.41 -0.36
C ARG A 275 -8.21 -8.06 0.31
N MET A 276 -8.51 -7.06 -0.51
CA MET A 276 -8.86 -5.73 -0.06
C MET A 276 -10.11 -5.23 -0.77
N VAL A 277 -10.75 -4.25 -0.13
CA VAL A 277 -11.79 -3.42 -0.73
C VAL A 277 -11.36 -1.97 -0.63
N THR A 278 -11.76 -1.14 -1.58
CA THR A 278 -11.38 0.27 -1.61
C THR A 278 -12.55 1.15 -1.22
N ALA A 279 -12.37 2.01 -0.22
CA ALA A 279 -13.29 3.11 0.04
C ALA A 279 -12.83 4.34 -0.73
N ARG A 280 -13.78 5.02 -1.41
CA ARG A 280 -13.53 6.33 -1.98
C ARG A 280 -13.89 7.38 -0.93
N LEU A 281 -12.92 8.21 -0.54
CA LEU A 281 -13.12 9.32 0.38
C LEU A 281 -12.90 10.64 -0.32
N LEU A 282 -13.63 11.69 0.09
CA LEU A 282 -13.32 13.06 -0.29
C LEU A 282 -12.57 13.69 0.87
N LEU A 283 -11.26 13.93 0.72
CA LEU A 283 -10.49 14.65 1.72
C LEU A 283 -10.93 16.12 1.73
N PRO A 284 -11.18 16.72 2.90
CA PRO A 284 -11.65 18.10 3.02
C PRO A 284 -10.52 19.12 2.75
N CYS A 285 -9.97 19.12 1.54
CA CYS A 285 -8.89 20.04 1.14
C CYS A 285 -9.39 21.49 0.96
N ASP A 286 -10.71 21.69 1.02
CA ASP A 286 -11.40 22.97 1.04
C ASP A 286 -11.37 23.63 2.43
N GLU A 287 -11.08 22.84 3.48
CA GLU A 287 -11.10 23.29 4.86
C GLU A 287 -9.73 23.85 5.29
N PRO A 288 -9.60 25.16 5.58
CA PRO A 288 -8.34 25.75 5.98
C PRO A 288 -7.88 25.30 7.38
N SER A 289 -8.79 24.95 8.28
CA SER A 289 -8.43 24.53 9.64
C SER A 289 -8.08 23.03 9.70
N PRO A 290 -6.83 22.64 10.06
CA PRO A 290 -6.46 21.23 10.23
C PRO A 290 -7.38 20.50 11.22
N ARG A 291 -7.79 21.19 12.30
CA ARG A 291 -8.67 20.64 13.33
C ARG A 291 -10.06 20.31 12.78
N GLN A 292 -10.65 21.22 12.00
CA GLN A 292 -11.97 20.99 11.39
C GLN A 292 -11.88 19.92 10.30
N ALA A 293 -10.79 19.90 9.52
CA ALA A 293 -10.50 18.82 8.58
C ALA A 293 -10.43 17.46 9.28
N LEU A 294 -9.75 17.39 10.43
CA LEU A 294 -9.68 16.17 11.26
C LEU A 294 -11.06 15.74 11.77
N ALA A 295 -11.88 16.67 12.28
CA ALA A 295 -13.24 16.36 12.71
C ALA A 295 -14.10 15.80 11.55
N ARG A 296 -14.01 16.40 10.36
CA ARG A 296 -14.70 15.91 9.14
C ARG A 296 -14.23 14.52 8.76
N VAL A 297 -12.93 14.26 8.77
CA VAL A 297 -12.34 12.95 8.47
C VAL A 297 -12.81 11.90 9.47
N ILE A 298 -12.72 12.18 10.78
CA ILE A 298 -13.19 11.27 11.85
C ILE A 298 -14.66 10.94 11.67
N ALA A 299 -15.51 11.93 11.40
CA ALA A 299 -16.94 11.71 11.18
C ALA A 299 -17.19 10.77 9.99
N VAL A 300 -16.50 10.98 8.87
CA VAL A 300 -16.65 10.15 7.66
C VAL A 300 -16.15 8.73 7.90
N THR A 301 -14.96 8.54 8.49
CA THR A 301 -14.40 7.20 8.75
C THR A 301 -15.19 6.46 9.83
N ALA A 302 -15.72 7.15 10.84
CA ALA A 302 -16.62 6.58 11.83
C ALA A 302 -17.92 6.06 11.18
N GLN A 303 -18.51 6.81 10.24
CA GLN A 303 -19.70 6.36 9.49
C GLN A 303 -19.40 5.11 8.66
N LEU A 304 -18.25 5.06 7.98
CA LEU A 304 -17.82 3.86 7.22
C LEU A 304 -17.73 2.62 8.12
N ARG A 305 -17.17 2.78 9.33
CA ARG A 305 -17.08 1.71 10.34
C ARG A 305 -18.45 1.30 10.85
N ALA A 306 -19.25 2.25 11.33
CA ALA A 306 -20.57 2.00 11.92
C ALA A 306 -21.52 1.32 10.93
N ARG A 307 -21.46 1.70 9.65
CA ARG A 307 -22.30 1.10 8.60
C ARG A 307 -21.75 -0.23 8.06
N ARG A 308 -20.59 -0.69 8.54
CA ARG A 308 -19.89 -1.90 8.05
C ARG A 308 -19.66 -1.85 6.54
N ARG A 309 -19.23 -0.68 6.06
CA ARG A 309 -19.09 -0.40 4.62
C ARG A 309 -18.08 -1.34 3.95
N ARG A 310 -17.01 -1.71 4.67
CA ARG A 310 -16.04 -2.72 4.24
C ARG A 310 -16.70 -4.05 3.90
N ASP A 311 -17.54 -4.58 4.79
CA ASP A 311 -18.25 -5.85 4.59
C ASP A 311 -19.31 -5.74 3.47
N ALA A 312 -19.96 -4.58 3.34
CA ALA A 312 -20.92 -4.33 2.27
C ALA A 312 -20.26 -4.37 0.88
N VAL A 313 -19.13 -3.66 0.70
CA VAL A 313 -18.37 -3.67 -0.56
C VAL A 313 -17.82 -5.07 -0.84
N ARG A 314 -17.33 -5.79 0.18
CA ARG A 314 -16.89 -7.18 0.03
C ARG A 314 -18.01 -8.07 -0.50
N LEU A 315 -19.22 -7.95 0.05
CA LEU A 315 -20.38 -8.73 -0.38
C LEU A 315 -20.79 -8.39 -1.81
N LEU A 316 -20.87 -7.10 -2.14
CA LEU A 316 -21.20 -6.64 -3.50
C LEU A 316 -20.19 -7.14 -4.53
N LEU A 317 -18.89 -7.02 -4.24
CA LEU A 317 -17.83 -7.52 -5.13
C LEU A 317 -17.88 -9.04 -5.31
N ALA A 318 -18.25 -9.79 -4.27
CA ALA A 318 -18.42 -11.24 -4.34
C ALA A 318 -19.63 -11.66 -5.18
N ALA A 319 -20.69 -10.84 -5.19
CA ALA A 319 -21.90 -11.07 -5.99
C ALA A 319 -21.78 -10.56 -7.44
N THR A 320 -20.88 -9.61 -7.70
CA THR A 320 -20.73 -8.97 -9.02
C THR A 320 -19.99 -9.91 -10.00
N PRO A 321 -20.47 -10.05 -11.26
CA PRO A 321 -19.72 -10.77 -12.28
C PRO A 321 -18.30 -10.23 -12.42
N ARG A 322 -17.29 -11.13 -12.42
CA ARG A 322 -15.87 -10.72 -12.36
C ARG A 322 -15.46 -9.75 -13.45
N ALA A 323 -15.92 -9.94 -14.69
CA ALA A 323 -15.59 -9.06 -15.80
C ALA A 323 -16.10 -7.62 -15.55
N LEU A 324 -17.30 -7.49 -14.98
CA LEU A 324 -17.88 -6.20 -14.60
C LEU A 324 -17.10 -5.59 -13.43
N GLY A 325 -16.87 -6.38 -12.38
CA GLY A 325 -16.09 -5.95 -11.22
C GLY A 325 -14.66 -5.53 -11.58
N ALA A 326 -14.01 -6.21 -12.54
CA ALA A 326 -12.66 -5.88 -12.98
C ALA A 326 -12.64 -4.57 -13.76
N ARG A 327 -13.61 -4.33 -14.66
CA ARG A 327 -13.76 -3.03 -15.36
C ARG A 327 -13.97 -1.88 -14.38
N VAL A 328 -14.80 -2.10 -13.37
CA VAL A 328 -15.02 -1.16 -12.25
C VAL A 328 -13.72 -0.93 -11.48
N GLY A 329 -13.05 -2.02 -11.07
CA GLY A 329 -11.79 -1.97 -10.34
C GLY A 329 -10.69 -1.23 -11.10
N THR A 330 -10.57 -1.45 -12.41
CA THR A 330 -9.61 -0.76 -13.28
C THR A 330 -9.79 0.76 -13.23
N ARG A 331 -11.03 1.28 -13.18
CA ARG A 331 -11.27 2.73 -13.01
C ARG A 331 -10.88 3.26 -11.64
N MET A 332 -10.93 2.43 -10.59
CA MET A 332 -10.52 2.83 -9.23
C MET A 332 -9.01 2.77 -9.02
N VAL A 333 -8.30 1.96 -9.79
CA VAL A 333 -6.83 1.90 -9.79
C VAL A 333 -6.20 2.83 -10.85
N ASN A 334 -7.03 3.48 -11.68
CA ASN A 334 -6.61 4.52 -12.61
C ASN A 334 -7.00 5.90 -12.08
N GLY A 335 -6.32 6.95 -12.58
CA GLY A 335 -6.54 8.34 -12.14
C GLY A 335 -7.86 9.00 -12.57
N ASP A 336 -8.80 8.25 -13.15
CA ASP A 336 -10.04 8.80 -13.71
C ASP A 336 -11.05 9.23 -12.62
N VAL A 337 -11.07 8.52 -11.49
CA VAL A 337 -12.11 8.66 -10.44
C VAL A 337 -11.54 9.13 -9.09
N VAL A 338 -10.24 8.92 -8.90
CA VAL A 338 -9.47 9.29 -7.71
C VAL A 338 -8.18 9.98 -8.11
N ALA A 339 -7.73 10.93 -7.31
CA ALA A 339 -6.48 11.64 -7.54
C ALA A 339 -5.27 10.82 -7.08
N ALA A 340 -5.40 10.15 -5.94
CA ALA A 340 -4.34 9.36 -5.35
C ALA A 340 -4.89 8.22 -4.48
N PRO A 341 -4.23 7.05 -4.45
CA PRO A 341 -4.37 6.11 -3.35
C PRO A 341 -3.69 6.68 -2.10
N ALA A 342 -4.41 6.61 -0.97
CA ALA A 342 -3.92 6.95 0.35
C ALA A 342 -3.99 5.70 1.22
N SER A 343 -2.86 5.02 1.37
CA SER A 343 -2.78 3.73 2.05
C SER A 343 -2.07 3.83 3.40
N SER A 344 -2.34 2.89 4.29
CA SER A 344 -1.59 2.77 5.54
C SER A 344 -1.30 1.30 5.86
N VAL A 345 -0.06 1.04 6.31
CA VAL A 345 0.43 -0.28 6.65
C VAL A 345 1.10 -0.22 8.02
N ASN A 346 0.69 -1.09 8.93
CA ASN A 346 1.28 -1.21 10.26
C ASN A 346 1.98 -2.56 10.38
N PHE A 347 3.31 -2.53 10.53
CA PHE A 347 4.13 -3.73 10.67
C PHE A 347 4.16 -4.28 12.11
N GLY A 348 3.61 -3.57 13.09
CA GLY A 348 3.65 -3.97 14.49
C GLY A 348 5.03 -3.71 15.08
N ALA A 349 5.71 -4.77 15.55
CA ALA A 349 7.05 -4.65 16.11
C ALA A 349 8.12 -4.39 15.04
N ALA A 350 9.32 -3.98 15.47
CA ALA A 350 10.48 -3.91 14.60
C ALA A 350 10.78 -5.27 13.99
N LEU A 351 11.08 -5.31 12.69
CA LEU A 351 11.52 -6.54 12.04
C LEU A 351 12.94 -6.85 12.50
N VAL A 352 13.18 -8.05 13.03
CA VAL A 352 14.51 -8.48 13.45
C VAL A 352 15.05 -9.43 12.40
N HIS A 353 16.22 -9.16 11.82
CA HIS A 353 16.83 -10.05 10.84
C HIS A 353 18.25 -10.38 11.27
N GLN A 354 18.49 -11.66 11.57
CA GLN A 354 19.77 -12.16 12.06
C GLN A 354 20.27 -11.38 13.29
N GLY A 355 19.38 -11.13 14.24
CA GLY A 355 19.64 -10.41 15.49
C GLY A 355 19.65 -8.87 15.38
N ALA A 356 19.63 -8.29 14.16
CA ALA A 356 19.56 -6.85 13.97
C ALA A 356 18.10 -6.38 13.86
N ALA A 357 17.67 -5.43 14.69
CA ALA A 357 16.35 -4.82 14.61
C ALA A 357 16.32 -3.67 13.58
N SER A 358 15.29 -3.63 12.75
CA SER A 358 15.09 -2.54 11.80
C SER A 358 14.71 -1.25 12.51
N ARG A 359 15.34 -0.15 12.09
CA ARG A 359 15.13 1.21 12.62
C ARG A 359 14.03 1.96 11.90
N SER A 360 13.73 1.55 10.66
CA SER A 360 12.70 2.16 9.83
C SER A 360 12.04 1.10 8.96
N ALA A 361 10.80 1.40 8.55
CA ALA A 361 10.09 0.66 7.54
C ALA A 361 9.43 1.66 6.58
N ALA A 362 9.37 1.31 5.30
CA ALA A 362 8.67 2.10 4.29
C ALA A 362 8.05 1.18 3.23
N VAL A 363 6.93 1.62 2.66
CA VAL A 363 6.24 0.93 1.58
C VAL A 363 5.95 1.92 0.48
N PHE A 364 6.40 1.60 -0.72
CA PHE A 364 6.16 2.41 -1.91
C PHE A 364 5.89 1.50 -3.11
N ALA A 365 5.13 2.02 -4.07
CA ALA A 365 4.75 1.30 -5.26
C ALA A 365 4.96 2.18 -6.48
N GLY A 366 5.10 1.54 -7.65
CA GLY A 366 4.90 2.23 -8.91
C GLY A 366 3.48 2.82 -8.98
N VAL A 367 3.31 3.86 -9.77
CA VAL A 367 1.98 4.42 -10.05
C VAL A 367 1.38 3.73 -11.28
N ALA A 368 0.09 3.38 -11.20
CA ALA A 368 -0.66 2.91 -12.35
C ALA A 368 -1.01 4.07 -13.30
N ALA A 369 -1.48 3.75 -14.50
CA ALA A 369 -1.78 4.75 -15.52
C ALA A 369 -2.77 5.83 -15.02
N GLY A 370 -2.37 7.10 -15.16
CA GLY A 370 -3.17 8.26 -14.78
C GLY A 370 -3.08 8.68 -13.31
N ILE A 371 -2.53 7.84 -12.42
CA ILE A 371 -2.23 8.25 -11.04
C ILE A 371 -0.91 9.00 -11.05
N ARG A 372 -0.92 10.25 -10.57
CA ARG A 372 0.28 11.10 -10.50
C ARG A 372 0.89 11.19 -9.11
N CYS A 373 0.17 10.73 -8.08
CA CYS A 373 0.66 10.72 -6.71
C CYS A 373 0.07 9.51 -5.95
N LEU A 374 0.88 8.87 -5.11
CA LEU A 374 0.48 7.81 -4.18
C LEU A 374 1.11 8.12 -2.82
N THR A 375 0.31 8.00 -1.77
CA THR A 375 0.73 8.23 -0.39
C THR A 375 0.57 6.97 0.44
N THR A 376 1.59 6.65 1.23
CA THR A 376 1.58 5.51 2.13
C THR A 376 2.09 5.92 3.50
N LEU A 377 1.26 5.78 4.53
CA LEU A 377 1.71 5.83 5.91
C LEU A 377 2.15 4.43 6.34
N THR A 378 3.43 4.31 6.71
CA THR A 378 3.94 3.11 7.35
C THR A 378 4.18 3.35 8.82
N SER A 379 3.99 2.31 9.63
CA SER A 379 4.31 2.36 11.06
C SER A 379 4.97 1.05 11.48
N GLN A 380 5.98 1.17 12.33
CA GLN A 380 6.71 0.06 12.90
C GLN A 380 7.30 0.47 14.25
N HIS A 381 7.09 -0.35 15.27
CA HIS A 381 7.48 -0.11 16.65
C HIS A 381 6.98 1.26 17.15
N ASP A 382 7.87 2.23 17.30
CA ASP A 382 7.64 3.60 17.74
C ASP A 382 7.78 4.63 16.60
N THR A 383 8.12 4.20 15.39
CA THR A 383 8.31 5.07 14.23
C THR A 383 7.13 4.99 13.26
N SER A 384 6.93 6.10 12.56
CA SER A 384 6.05 6.16 11.39
C SER A 384 6.71 6.96 10.27
N CYS A 385 6.41 6.59 9.04
CA CYS A 385 6.97 7.20 7.84
C CYS A 385 5.85 7.45 6.84
N LEU A 386 5.65 8.72 6.47
CA LEU A 386 4.88 9.08 5.30
C LEU A 386 5.79 8.92 4.08
N THR A 387 5.37 8.13 3.10
CA THR A 387 6.01 8.05 1.79
C THR A 387 5.10 8.62 0.73
N VAL A 388 5.64 9.52 -0.09
CA VAL A 388 4.94 10.12 -1.23
C VAL A 388 5.70 9.74 -2.50
N VAL A 389 5.05 8.97 -3.36
CA VAL A 389 5.54 8.69 -4.72
C VAL A 389 4.78 9.60 -5.66
N HIS A 390 5.47 10.43 -6.42
CA HIS A 390 4.81 11.38 -7.31
C HIS A 390 5.49 11.47 -8.68
N ASP A 391 4.70 11.81 -9.70
CA ASP A 391 5.18 12.09 -11.04
C ASP A 391 6.03 13.36 -11.02
N THR A 392 7.13 13.38 -11.79
CA THR A 392 8.03 14.54 -11.86
C THR A 392 7.37 15.79 -12.46
N THR A 393 6.19 15.66 -13.06
CA THR A 393 5.38 16.79 -13.54
C THR A 393 4.60 17.50 -12.44
N LEU A 394 4.48 16.92 -11.24
CA LEU A 394 3.91 17.63 -10.08
C LEU A 394 5.02 18.50 -9.46
N ALA A 395 5.13 19.73 -9.95
CA ALA A 395 6.13 20.69 -9.48
C ALA A 395 6.00 20.93 -7.97
N THR A 396 7.12 21.00 -7.25
CA THR A 396 7.17 21.24 -5.78
C THR A 396 6.49 20.17 -4.91
N ALA A 397 6.12 19.01 -5.48
CA ALA A 397 5.51 17.93 -4.70
C ALA A 397 6.50 17.25 -3.72
N ASP A 398 7.79 17.53 -3.86
CA ASP A 398 8.83 17.20 -2.89
C ASP A 398 8.65 17.91 -1.54
N GLU A 399 7.91 19.02 -1.48
CA GLU A 399 7.59 19.74 -0.24
C GLU A 399 6.43 19.08 0.56
N LEU A 400 5.69 18.14 -0.03
CA LEU A 400 4.50 17.53 0.61
C LEU A 400 4.80 16.88 1.98
N PRO A 401 5.92 16.17 2.19
CA PRO A 401 6.26 15.62 3.50
C PRO A 401 6.47 16.69 4.58
N ASP A 402 7.08 17.83 4.24
CA ASP A 402 7.31 18.93 5.18
C ASP A 402 6.01 19.64 5.55
N LEU A 403 5.15 19.89 4.55
CA LEU A 403 3.80 20.41 4.75
C LEU A 403 2.95 19.46 5.60
N TRP A 404 3.13 18.15 5.46
CA TRP A 404 2.47 17.15 6.31
C TRP A 404 2.97 17.21 7.77
N LEU A 405 4.28 17.34 8.00
CA LEU A 405 4.83 17.53 9.35
C LEU A 405 4.36 18.84 10.00
N ALA A 406 4.23 19.92 9.21
CA ALA A 406 3.67 21.19 9.64
C ALA A 406 2.20 21.04 10.05
N ALA A 407 1.38 20.35 9.25
CA ALA A 407 -0.01 20.05 9.59
C ALA A 407 -0.13 19.28 10.92
N LEU A 408 0.78 18.35 11.19
CA LEU A 408 0.82 17.65 12.48
C LEU A 408 1.16 18.58 13.64
N LEU A 409 2.08 19.55 13.45
CA LEU A 409 2.42 20.53 14.49
C LEU A 409 1.21 21.41 14.84
N GLU A 410 0.42 21.80 13.84
CA GLU A 410 -0.80 22.57 14.06
C GLU A 410 -1.86 21.75 14.80
N LEU A 411 -2.03 20.47 14.44
CA LEU A 411 -2.96 19.56 15.12
C LEU A 411 -2.58 19.25 16.58
N GLU A 412 -1.31 19.39 16.97
CA GLU A 412 -0.86 19.23 18.36
C GLU A 412 -1.11 20.46 19.22
N ARG A 413 -1.03 21.64 18.61
CA ARG A 413 -1.31 22.92 19.29
C ARG A 413 -2.80 23.17 19.42
N ALA A 414 -3.60 22.50 18.60
CA ALA A 414 -5.04 22.56 18.57
C ALA A 414 -5.65 21.74 19.73
#